data_AF-W1TY24-F1
#
_entry.id   AF-W1TY24-F1
#
_cell.length_a   1.000
_cell.length_b   1.000
_cell.length_c   1.000
_cell.angle_alpha   90.00
_cell.angle_beta   90.00
_cell.angle_gamma   90.00
#
_symmetry.space_group_name_H-M   'P 1'
#
loop_
_entity.id
_entity.type
_entity.pdbx_description
1 polymer ?
#
loop_
_entity_poly.entity_id
_entity_poly.type
_entity_poly.pdbx_seq_one_letter_code
_entity_poly.pdbx_strand_id
1 'polypeptide(L)'
;MSHGFRNFEKSGWKRDVNGRERAYAVNHWNELPEIIQEAAIRLKQVQIENRPALDLISEYNRENVCMYLDPPYVLSTRTRKQYTVEMEDQDHQELLEILNQSKAKILLSGYDSDLYNKQLKNWERVEFLVTAEHGLSRTEVLWMNFQPKKQLELF
;
A
#
# COMPACT_ATOMS: atom_id res chain seq x y z
N MET A 1 -1.54 22.49 -14.70
CA MET A 1 -2.28 21.97 -13.52
C MET A 1 -1.37 20.95 -12.86
N SER A 2 -0.92 21.16 -11.62
CA SER A 2 -0.16 20.12 -10.90
C SER A 2 -1.14 19.20 -10.20
N HIS A 3 -1.01 17.91 -10.47
CA HIS A 3 -1.67 16.84 -9.72
C HIS A 3 -0.72 16.50 -8.56
N GLY A 4 -1.10 16.86 -7.34
CA GLY A 4 -0.47 16.34 -6.14
C GLY A 4 -0.87 14.87 -5.94
N PHE A 5 -0.56 14.29 -4.79
CA PHE A 5 -0.93 12.88 -4.51
C PHE A 5 -2.45 12.63 -4.48
N ARG A 6 -3.26 13.70 -4.35
CA ARG A 6 -4.72 13.61 -4.37
C ARG A 6 -5.25 13.92 -5.76
N ASN A 7 -5.91 12.92 -6.35
CA ASN A 7 -6.47 13.03 -7.70
C ASN A 7 -7.89 13.63 -7.75
N PHE A 8 -8.51 13.91 -6.61
CA PHE A 8 -9.88 14.43 -6.50
C PHE A 8 -9.97 15.88 -5.98
N GLU A 9 -8.84 16.48 -5.59
CA GLU A 9 -8.77 17.87 -5.11
C GLU A 9 -7.81 18.68 -6.00
N LYS A 10 -8.12 19.97 -6.20
CA LYS A 10 -7.22 20.88 -6.92
C LYS A 10 -6.02 21.21 -6.04
N SER A 11 -4.89 20.56 -6.28
CA SER A 11 -3.61 20.90 -5.64
C SER A 11 -2.93 22.11 -6.29
N GLY A 12 -2.23 22.90 -5.49
CA GLY A 12 -1.40 24.01 -5.95
C GLY A 12 -0.08 23.56 -6.57
N TRP A 13 0.64 24.50 -7.22
CA TRP A 13 1.98 24.27 -7.74
C TRP A 13 3.00 24.24 -6.60
N LYS A 14 3.77 23.15 -6.48
CA LYS A 14 4.82 23.04 -5.46
C LYS A 14 5.95 24.01 -5.82
N ARG A 15 6.07 25.08 -5.05
CA ARG A 15 7.14 26.08 -5.15
C ARG A 15 7.81 26.22 -3.79
N ASP A 16 9.14 26.22 -3.78
CA ASP A 16 9.88 26.58 -2.59
C ASP A 16 9.96 28.11 -2.48
N VAL A 17 9.49 28.64 -1.35
CA VAL A 17 9.56 30.06 -0.98
C VAL A 17 10.37 30.13 0.33
N ASN A 18 11.14 31.20 0.54
CA ASN A 18 12.08 31.42 1.65
C ASN A 18 11.82 30.58 2.91
N GLY A 19 12.83 29.82 3.36
CA GLY A 19 12.77 29.03 4.62
C GLY A 19 12.70 27.51 4.45
N ARG A 20 12.75 26.97 3.22
CA ARG A 20 13.05 25.56 2.99
C ARG A 20 14.52 25.40 2.61
N GLU A 21 15.35 25.11 3.59
CA GLU A 21 16.83 25.15 3.52
C GLU A 21 17.47 24.30 2.40
N ARG A 22 16.73 23.41 1.72
CA ARG A 22 17.27 22.39 0.81
C ARG A 22 16.74 22.40 -0.63
N ALA A 23 16.01 23.43 -1.05
CA ALA A 23 15.51 23.56 -2.44
C ALA A 23 14.87 22.28 -3.02
N TYR A 24 14.06 21.58 -2.22
CA TYR A 24 13.52 20.24 -2.52
C TYR A 24 12.82 20.13 -3.86
N ALA A 25 12.07 21.16 -4.28
CA ALA A 25 11.36 21.14 -5.55
C ALA A 25 12.34 21.11 -6.72
N VAL A 26 13.38 21.95 -6.70
CA VAL A 26 14.39 22.03 -7.76
C VAL A 26 15.21 20.75 -7.82
N ASN A 27 15.65 20.24 -6.67
CA ASN A 27 16.43 19.00 -6.62
C ASN A 27 15.63 17.80 -7.15
N HIS A 28 14.35 17.70 -6.80
CA HIS A 28 13.50 16.64 -7.33
C HIS A 28 13.33 16.71 -8.86
N TRP A 29 13.26 17.92 -9.43
CA TRP A 29 13.24 18.08 -10.90
C TRP A 29 14.57 17.68 -11.54
N ASN A 30 15.70 17.97 -10.89
CA ASN A 30 17.02 17.60 -11.38
C ASN A 30 17.24 16.08 -11.34
N GLU A 31 16.70 15.39 -10.32
CA GLU A 31 16.78 13.93 -10.15
C GLU A 31 15.75 13.15 -11.00
N LEU A 32 14.76 13.85 -11.56
CA LEU A 32 13.64 13.23 -12.27
C LEU A 32 14.07 12.36 -13.47
N PRO A 33 15.04 12.77 -14.31
CA PRO A 33 15.51 11.93 -15.42
C PRO A 33 16.03 10.57 -14.95
N GLU A 34 16.83 10.53 -13.88
CA GLU A 34 17.39 9.31 -13.31
C GLU A 34 16.28 8.43 -12.74
N ILE A 35 15.35 9.00 -11.98
CA ILE A 35 14.18 8.28 -11.42
C ILE A 35 13.35 7.63 -12.54
N ILE A 36 13.10 8.37 -13.63
CA ILE A 36 12.36 7.84 -14.79
C ILE A 36 13.13 6.69 -15.45
N GLN A 37 14.44 6.82 -15.60
CA GLN A 37 15.28 5.78 -16.20
C GLN A 37 15.27 4.50 -15.36
N GLU A 38 15.44 4.61 -14.05
CA GLU A 38 15.39 3.48 -13.12
C GLU A 38 14.03 2.80 -13.13
N ALA A 39 12.95 3.59 -13.07
CA ALA A 39 11.59 3.08 -13.16
C ALA A 39 11.35 2.34 -14.49
N ALA A 40 11.79 2.92 -15.62
CA ALA A 40 11.65 2.30 -16.94
C ALA A 40 12.39 0.96 -17.03
N ILE A 41 13.57 0.83 -16.42
CA ILE A 41 14.32 -0.43 -16.37
C ILE A 41 13.58 -1.46 -15.53
N ARG A 42 13.13 -1.11 -14.33
CA ARG A 42 12.36 -2.00 -13.44
C ARG A 42 11.09 -2.51 -14.12
N LEU A 43 10.36 -1.62 -14.80
CA LEU A 43 9.06 -1.95 -15.40
C LEU A 43 9.17 -2.93 -16.58
N LYS A 44 10.36 -3.17 -17.15
CA LYS A 44 10.56 -4.19 -18.20
C LYS A 44 10.36 -5.63 -17.73
N GLN A 45 10.27 -5.86 -16.43
CA GLN A 45 10.14 -7.20 -15.84
C GLN A 45 8.78 -7.41 -15.17
N VAL A 46 7.80 -6.54 -15.43
CA VAL A 46 6.47 -6.63 -14.82
C VAL A 46 5.37 -6.53 -15.87
N GLN A 47 4.24 -7.16 -15.57
CA GLN A 47 2.98 -6.93 -16.27
C GLN A 47 2.18 -5.90 -15.48
N ILE A 48 1.56 -4.95 -16.19
CA ILE A 48 0.72 -3.91 -15.60
C ILE A 48 -0.72 -4.16 -16.04
N GLU A 49 -1.62 -4.26 -15.08
CA GLU A 49 -3.04 -4.49 -15.34
C GLU A 49 -3.91 -3.46 -14.64
N ASN A 50 -5.00 -3.07 -15.31
CA ASN A 50 -6.03 -2.19 -14.77
C ASN A 50 -7.38 -2.92 -14.84
N ARG A 51 -7.70 -3.67 -13.78
CA ARG A 51 -8.90 -4.52 -13.68
C ARG A 51 -9.21 -4.80 -12.21
N PRO A 52 -10.37 -5.41 -11.88
CA PRO A 52 -10.69 -5.77 -10.50
C PRO A 52 -9.62 -6.65 -9.87
N ALA A 53 -9.19 -6.29 -8.66
CA ALA A 53 -8.12 -7.01 -7.95
C ALA A 53 -8.50 -8.46 -7.62
N LEU A 54 -9.78 -8.71 -7.32
CA LEU A 54 -10.27 -10.05 -6.97
C LEU A 54 -10.11 -11.07 -8.11
N ASP A 55 -10.26 -10.61 -9.37
CA ASP A 55 -10.02 -11.45 -10.54
C ASP A 55 -8.56 -11.91 -10.59
N LEU A 56 -7.63 -10.98 -10.38
CA LEU A 56 -6.20 -11.25 -10.42
C LEU A 56 -5.77 -12.16 -9.27
N ILE A 57 -6.26 -11.88 -8.06
CA ILE A 57 -5.99 -12.72 -6.89
C ILE A 57 -6.44 -14.16 -7.16
N SER A 58 -7.61 -14.33 -7.77
CA SER A 58 -8.14 -15.65 -8.13
C SER A 58 -7.32 -16.34 -9.23
N GLU A 59 -6.94 -15.62 -10.29
CA GLU A 59 -6.17 -16.13 -11.43
C GLU A 59 -4.77 -16.64 -11.03
N TYR A 60 -4.15 -15.91 -10.09
CA TYR A 60 -2.80 -16.19 -9.57
C TYR A 60 -2.81 -17.00 -8.26
N ASN A 61 -3.94 -17.57 -7.85
CA ASN A 61 -4.05 -18.40 -6.65
C ASN A 61 -3.31 -19.76 -6.79
N ARG A 62 -1.99 -19.75 -6.58
CA ARG A 62 -1.09 -20.91 -6.74
C ARG A 62 0.02 -20.89 -5.68
N GLU A 63 0.50 -22.06 -5.26
CA GLU A 63 1.47 -22.20 -4.16
C GLU A 63 2.82 -21.50 -4.39
N ASN A 64 3.22 -21.31 -5.66
CA ASN A 64 4.45 -20.66 -6.04
C ASN A 64 4.33 -19.14 -6.22
N VAL A 65 3.15 -18.57 -5.97
CA VAL A 65 2.89 -17.13 -6.07
C VAL A 65 3.01 -16.48 -4.70
N CYS A 66 3.59 -15.28 -4.68
CA CYS A 66 3.61 -14.38 -3.54
C CYS A 66 2.87 -13.09 -3.92
N MET A 67 1.87 -12.70 -3.13
CA MET A 67 1.07 -11.49 -3.35
C MET A 67 1.33 -10.51 -2.21
N TYR A 68 1.66 -9.27 -2.55
CA TYR A 68 1.60 -8.15 -1.62
C TYR A 68 0.37 -7.32 -1.94
N LEU A 69 -0.49 -7.13 -0.95
CA LEU A 69 -1.78 -6.48 -1.08
C LEU A 69 -1.83 -5.26 -0.16
N ASP A 70 -2.12 -4.12 -0.76
CA ASP A 70 -2.25 -2.83 -0.07
C ASP A 70 -3.57 -2.17 -0.46
N PRO A 71 -4.72 -2.72 0.00
CA PRO A 71 -6.03 -2.17 -0.35
C PRO A 71 -6.25 -0.79 0.29
N PRO A 72 -7.13 0.06 -0.27
CA PRO A 72 -7.64 1.23 0.44
C PRO A 72 -8.06 0.87 1.87
N TYR A 73 -7.39 1.41 2.90
CA TYR A 73 -7.68 0.97 4.26
C TYR A 73 -9.11 1.33 4.68
N VAL A 74 -9.66 0.49 5.56
CA VAL A 74 -11.03 0.61 6.09
C VAL A 74 -11.31 2.05 6.49
N LEU A 75 -12.39 2.63 5.99
CA LEU A 75 -12.65 4.07 6.12
C LEU A 75 -12.68 4.54 7.58
N SER A 76 -13.17 3.70 8.50
CA SER A 76 -13.21 3.96 9.95
C SER A 76 -11.84 4.21 10.58
N THR A 77 -10.77 3.68 9.97
CA THR A 77 -9.38 3.84 10.42
C THR A 77 -8.71 5.09 9.85
N ARG A 78 -9.36 5.78 8.91
CA ARG A 78 -8.83 6.95 8.19
C ARG A 78 -9.58 8.21 8.59
N THR A 79 -8.88 9.34 8.52
CA THR A 79 -9.51 10.63 8.84
C THR A 79 -10.45 11.10 7.74
N ARG A 80 -10.17 10.76 6.47
CA ARG A 80 -10.93 11.18 5.28
C ARG A 80 -10.71 10.20 4.12
N LYS A 81 -11.61 10.22 3.13
CA LYS A 81 -11.46 9.55 1.84
C LYS A 81 -10.21 10.06 1.10
N GLN A 82 -9.49 9.17 0.42
CA GLN A 82 -8.30 9.53 -0.38
C GLN A 82 -8.31 8.92 -1.79
N TYR A 83 -9.28 8.04 -2.11
CA TYR A 83 -9.43 7.44 -3.42
C TYR A 83 -10.73 7.88 -4.08
N THR A 84 -10.72 7.96 -5.42
CA THR A 84 -11.93 8.26 -6.20
C THR A 84 -12.94 7.11 -6.12
N VAL A 85 -12.44 5.88 -6.01
CA VAL A 85 -13.21 4.66 -5.76
C VAL A 85 -12.71 4.12 -4.42
N GLU A 86 -13.57 4.11 -3.41
CA GLU A 86 -13.25 3.60 -2.07
C GLU A 86 -13.78 2.18 -1.92
N MET A 87 -13.22 1.42 -0.97
CA MET A 87 -13.78 0.15 -0.53
C MET A 87 -14.70 0.37 0.66
N GLU A 88 -15.87 -0.28 0.64
CA GLU A 88 -16.78 -0.38 1.77
C GLU A 88 -16.43 -1.60 2.63
N ASP A 89 -16.97 -1.66 3.85
CA ASP A 89 -16.72 -2.78 4.77
C ASP A 89 -17.11 -4.14 4.15
N GLN A 90 -18.10 -4.16 3.25
CA GLN A 90 -18.50 -5.36 2.51
C GLN A 90 -17.44 -5.80 1.49
N ASP A 91 -16.81 -4.86 0.78
CA ASP A 91 -15.73 -5.16 -0.17
C ASP A 91 -14.51 -5.72 0.57
N HIS A 92 -14.24 -5.20 1.77
CA HIS A 92 -13.20 -5.74 2.65
C HIS A 92 -13.52 -7.16 3.11
N GLN A 93 -14.78 -7.46 3.45
CA GLN A 93 -15.18 -8.81 3.83
C GLN A 93 -14.97 -9.80 2.68
N GLU A 94 -15.44 -9.46 1.47
CA GLU A 94 -15.26 -10.30 0.28
C GLU A 94 -13.78 -10.55 -0.03
N LEU A 95 -12.96 -9.50 0.03
CA LEU A 95 -11.50 -9.63 -0.12
C LEU A 95 -10.95 -10.63 0.89
N LEU A 96 -11.21 -10.44 2.19
CA LEU A 96 -10.65 -11.28 3.25
C LEU A 96 -11.10 -12.74 3.15
N GLU A 97 -12.33 -13.01 2.71
CA GLU A 97 -12.84 -14.36 2.45
C GLU A 97 -12.05 -15.05 1.34
N ILE A 98 -11.78 -14.37 0.22
CA ILE A 98 -10.99 -14.89 -0.89
C ILE A 98 -9.53 -15.14 -0.44
N LEU A 99 -8.93 -14.20 0.28
CA LEU A 99 -7.55 -14.32 0.74
C LEU A 99 -7.35 -15.50 1.68
N ASN A 100 -8.30 -15.75 2.58
CA ASN A 100 -8.27 -16.89 3.51
C ASN A 100 -8.33 -18.25 2.80
N GLN A 101 -8.86 -18.32 1.57
CA GLN A 101 -8.94 -19.54 0.76
C GLN A 101 -7.78 -19.69 -0.23
N SER A 102 -6.87 -18.71 -0.29
CA SER A 102 -5.77 -18.70 -1.24
C SER A 102 -4.65 -19.67 -0.84
N LYS A 103 -4.13 -20.38 -1.83
CA LYS A 103 -2.93 -21.23 -1.78
C LYS A 103 -1.65 -20.41 -1.96
N ALA A 104 -1.75 -19.18 -2.47
CA ALA A 104 -0.61 -18.30 -2.61
C ALA A 104 -0.14 -17.80 -1.25
N LYS A 105 1.14 -17.42 -1.17
CA LYS A 105 1.67 -16.68 -0.01
C LYS A 105 1.21 -15.24 -0.11
N ILE A 106 0.58 -14.72 0.93
CA ILE A 106 0.01 -13.38 0.92
C ILE A 106 0.59 -12.55 2.06
N LEU A 107 0.97 -11.32 1.72
CA LEU A 107 1.28 -10.25 2.65
C LEU A 107 0.19 -9.17 2.45
N LEU A 108 -0.49 -8.79 3.52
CA LEU A 108 -1.55 -7.78 3.50
C LEU A 108 -1.19 -6.65 4.45
N SER A 109 -1.11 -5.41 3.97
CA SER A 109 -0.92 -4.22 4.80
C SER A 109 -2.24 -3.53 5.13
N GLY A 110 -2.30 -2.90 6.31
CA GLY A 110 -3.45 -2.13 6.75
C GLY A 110 -3.24 -1.49 8.12
N TYR A 111 -4.27 -0.78 8.59
CA TYR A 111 -4.34 -0.36 9.98
C TYR A 111 -5.06 -1.41 10.83
N ASP A 112 -4.72 -1.44 12.12
CA ASP A 112 -5.41 -2.28 13.08
C ASP A 112 -6.93 -1.99 13.07
N SER A 113 -7.73 -3.03 12.89
CA SER A 113 -9.19 -2.91 12.82
C SER A 113 -9.88 -4.20 13.26
N ASP A 114 -11.03 -4.06 13.90
CA ASP A 114 -11.81 -5.20 14.40
C ASP A 114 -12.20 -6.19 13.28
N LEU A 115 -12.49 -5.67 12.07
CA LEU A 115 -12.82 -6.48 10.90
C LEU A 115 -11.67 -7.41 10.52
N TYR A 116 -10.46 -6.85 10.36
CA TYR A 116 -9.28 -7.62 9.97
C TYR A 116 -8.84 -8.56 11.10
N ASN A 117 -8.84 -8.07 12.34
CA ASN A 117 -8.51 -8.86 13.52
C ASN A 117 -9.46 -10.05 13.71
N LYS A 118 -10.72 -9.94 13.30
CA LYS A 118 -11.68 -11.05 13.35
C LYS A 118 -11.43 -12.09 12.25
N GLN A 119 -11.14 -11.67 11.03
CA GLN A 119 -11.02 -12.55 9.85
C GLN A 119 -9.62 -13.16 9.68
N LEU A 120 -8.57 -12.51 10.18
CA LEU A 120 -7.17 -12.89 10.00
C LEU A 120 -6.53 -13.47 11.26
N LYS A 121 -7.33 -14.06 12.17
CA LYS A 121 -6.85 -14.59 13.46
C LYS A 121 -5.75 -15.65 13.34
N ASN A 122 -5.73 -16.37 12.23
CA ASN A 122 -4.78 -17.46 11.97
C ASN A 122 -3.58 -17.00 11.14
N TRP A 123 -3.48 -15.71 10.82
CA TRP A 123 -2.37 -15.14 10.07
C TRP A 123 -1.32 -14.61 11.05
N GLU A 124 -0.06 -14.70 10.65
CA GLU A 124 1.04 -14.05 11.36
C GLU A 124 0.87 -12.53 11.26
N ARG A 125 1.08 -11.82 12.38
CA ARG A 125 0.81 -10.38 12.50
C ARG A 125 2.06 -9.66 13.00
N VAL A 126 2.50 -8.66 12.24
CA VAL A 126 3.63 -7.79 12.60
C VAL A 126 3.13 -6.35 12.67
N GLU A 127 3.45 -5.66 13.77
CA GLU A 127 3.07 -4.25 13.97
C GLU A 127 4.26 -3.32 13.78
N PHE A 128 4.00 -2.16 13.18
CA PHE A 128 4.95 -1.07 13.03
C PHE A 128 4.32 0.21 13.60
N LEU A 129 5.03 0.82 14.55
CA LEU A 129 4.65 2.15 15.04
C LEU A 129 5.17 3.19 14.05
N VAL A 130 4.25 3.87 13.37
CA VAL A 130 4.55 4.94 12.42
C VAL A 130 4.00 6.27 12.93
N THR A 131 4.77 7.33 12.70
CA THR A 131 4.34 8.71 12.94
C THR A 131 3.71 9.25 11.66
N ALA A 132 2.40 9.45 11.67
CA ALA A 132 1.65 10.06 10.58
C ALA A 132 1.83 11.59 10.54
N GLU A 133 1.28 12.23 9.50
CA GLU A 133 1.20 13.70 9.41
C GLU A 133 0.62 14.30 10.70
N HIS A 134 1.18 15.43 11.15
CA HIS A 134 0.88 16.09 12.43
C HIS A 134 1.33 15.37 13.71
N GLY A 135 2.21 14.36 13.62
CA GLY A 135 2.79 13.72 14.81
C GLY A 135 1.87 12.72 15.49
N LEU A 136 0.79 12.31 14.82
CA LEU A 136 -0.13 11.28 15.32
C LEU A 136 0.51 9.90 15.15
N SER A 137 0.51 9.08 16.20
CA SER A 137 0.90 7.68 16.09
C SER A 137 -0.18 6.88 15.37
N ARG A 138 0.24 6.07 14.42
CA ARG A 138 -0.57 5.03 13.79
C ARG A 138 0.17 3.71 13.93
N THR A 139 -0.59 2.65 14.15
CA THR A 139 -0.06 1.29 14.12
C THR A 139 -0.40 0.71 12.76
N GLU A 140 0.61 0.60 11.90
CA GLU A 140 0.49 -0.20 10.68
C GLU A 140 0.69 -1.66 11.03
N VAL A 141 -0.09 -2.51 10.39
CA VAL A 141 -0.10 -3.95 10.62
C VAL A 141 0.12 -4.65 9.29
N LEU A 142 1.01 -5.64 9.32
CA LEU A 142 1.27 -6.55 8.22
C LEU A 142 0.78 -7.94 8.64
N TRP A 143 -0.18 -8.50 7.90
CA TRP A 143 -0.66 -9.87 8.08
C TRP A 143 -0.05 -10.79 7.02
N MET A 144 0.33 -12.01 7.41
CA MET A 144 0.88 -13.04 6.52
C MET A 144 0.21 -14.39 6.73
N ASN A 145 -0.25 -15.04 5.65
CA ASN A 145 -0.87 -16.38 5.73
C ASN A 145 0.18 -17.51 5.79
N PHE A 146 1.44 -17.17 5.97
CA PHE A 146 2.57 -18.08 6.05
C PHE A 146 3.50 -17.63 7.16
N GLN A 147 4.28 -18.58 7.67
CA GLN A 147 5.33 -18.29 8.65
C GLN A 147 6.48 -17.56 7.95
N PRO A 148 6.78 -16.29 8.28
CA PRO A 148 7.96 -15.65 7.77
C PRO A 148 9.17 -16.44 8.26
N LYS A 149 10.07 -16.82 7.34
CA LYS A 149 11.37 -17.35 7.77
C LYS A 149 12.03 -16.25 8.59
N LYS A 150 12.43 -16.55 9.82
CA LYS A 150 13.23 -15.62 10.63
C LYS A 150 14.37 -15.12 9.75
N GLN A 151 14.52 -13.81 9.65
CA GLN A 151 15.67 -13.22 9.00
C GLN A 151 16.91 -13.75 9.72
N LEU A 152 17.65 -14.62 9.05
CA LEU A 152 18.79 -15.31 9.66
C LEU A 152 19.95 -14.34 9.84
N GLU A 153 20.12 -13.37 8.92
CA GLU A 153 21.09 -12.28 9.06
C GLU A 153 20.55 -10.98 8.46
N LEU A 154 20.98 -9.87 9.07
CA LEU A 154 20.73 -8.50 8.61
C LEU A 154 21.92 -7.96 7.81
N PHE A 155 22.63 -8.81 7.06
CA PHE A 155 23.71 -8.43 6.14
C PHE A 155 23.81 -9.42 4.99
#